data_AF-A0A0K9PQC7-F1
#
_entry.id   AF-A0A0K9PQC7-F1
#
_cell.length_a   1.000
_cell.length_b   1.000
_cell.length_c   1.000
_cell.angle_alpha   90.00
_cell.angle_beta   90.00
_cell.angle_gamma   90.00
#
_symmetry.space_group_name_H-M   'P 1'
#
loop_
_entity.id
_entity.type
_entity.pdbx_description
1 polymer ?
#
loop_
_entity_poly.entity_id
_entity_poly.type
_entity_poly.pdbx_seq_one_letter_code
_entity_poly.pdbx_strand_id
1 'polypeptide(L)'
;MEGGELGPIFNVCLMATLGFSHCYFLSSRLPPGKLRLVSLLPVIYLFTQLPLLFSTVHLRIISAFFLVWLATFKLLLFSFSQGPLSDPDLSFLLFLALSSLPIKLLDDPIRTRRLSLLKIFSYTLKFALLTVIISTYPRRYDYHWTFLLLVYGVHLYLAIDIVLGFVSFVTLFSIPILAGKKFQFEPHSSPPYLTTSLQDFWGKRWNLMVTRLLHPAVYVPVKSYLGHSAGTISAFMVSGAMHEVLFYYVTCRTPTGEVMCFFALQGVCTAVEIGAKKILGRRKGWKALPTVAAAPLTVLFVLVTAQWLFLPQLLRNKVDERVIYESTVILDAAKTVLGVDL
;
A
#
# COMPACT_ATOMS: atom_id res chain seq x y z
N MET A 1 -22.43 -18.74 -4.27
CA MET A 1 -22.74 -17.31 -4.10
C MET A 1 -22.99 -16.74 -5.48
N GLU A 2 -24.25 -16.74 -5.92
CA GLU A 2 -24.68 -16.36 -7.27
C GLU A 2 -25.02 -14.87 -7.38
N GLY A 3 -24.05 -14.01 -7.06
CA GLY A 3 -24.11 -12.58 -7.35
C GLY A 3 -22.73 -12.14 -7.77
N GLY A 4 -22.53 -11.89 -9.06
CA GLY A 4 -21.24 -11.42 -9.57
C GLY A 4 -20.86 -10.08 -8.92
N GLU A 5 -19.56 -9.84 -8.74
CA GLU A 5 -19.03 -8.61 -8.13
C GLU A 5 -19.22 -7.35 -9.00
N LEU A 6 -19.79 -7.49 -10.21
CA LEU A 6 -20.01 -6.37 -11.13
C LEU A 6 -20.91 -5.27 -10.56
N GLY A 7 -21.98 -5.64 -9.86
CA GLY A 7 -22.88 -4.68 -9.21
C GLY A 7 -22.17 -3.89 -8.10
N PRO A 8 -21.53 -4.56 -7.12
CA PRO A 8 -20.69 -3.91 -6.12
C PRO A 8 -19.59 -3.03 -6.73
N ILE A 9 -18.87 -3.49 -7.77
CA ILE A 9 -17.84 -2.70 -8.46
C ILE A 9 -18.44 -1.40 -9.00
N PHE A 10 -19.56 -1.49 -9.73
CA PHE A 10 -20.23 -0.31 -10.28
C PHE A 10 -20.62 0.68 -9.18
N ASN A 11 -21.25 0.19 -8.12
CA ASN A 11 -21.71 1.01 -6.99
C ASN A 11 -20.53 1.71 -6.29
N VAL A 12 -19.44 0.99 -6.02
CA VAL A 12 -18.24 1.57 -5.40
C VAL A 12 -17.62 2.64 -6.28
N CYS A 13 -17.47 2.39 -7.58
CA CYS A 13 -16.95 3.38 -8.53
C CYS A 13 -17.83 4.64 -8.61
N LEU A 14 -19.15 4.46 -8.70
CA LEU A 14 -20.10 5.58 -8.74
C LEU A 14 -20.05 6.41 -7.46
N MET A 15 -20.17 5.77 -6.29
CA MET A 15 -20.17 6.46 -5.00
C MET A 15 -18.83 7.13 -4.70
N ALA A 16 -17.71 6.49 -5.05
CA ALA A 16 -16.40 7.11 -4.92
C ALA A 16 -16.30 8.37 -5.80
N THR A 17 -16.75 8.30 -7.06
CA THR A 17 -16.74 9.44 -7.99
C THR A 17 -17.62 10.59 -7.49
N LEU A 18 -18.80 10.29 -6.93
CA LEU A 18 -19.67 11.30 -6.32
C LEU A 18 -19.01 11.95 -5.09
N GLY A 19 -18.37 11.15 -4.23
CA GLY A 19 -17.61 11.65 -3.08
C GLY A 19 -16.45 12.57 -3.49
N PHE A 20 -15.69 12.19 -4.52
CA PHE A 20 -14.62 13.04 -5.07
C PHE A 20 -15.17 14.30 -5.76
N SER A 21 -16.32 14.21 -6.43
CA SER A 21 -17.03 15.37 -7.00
C SER A 21 -17.39 16.38 -5.91
N HIS A 22 -17.92 15.92 -4.77
CA HIS A 22 -18.19 16.78 -3.62
C HIS A 22 -16.92 17.45 -3.07
N CYS A 23 -15.82 16.71 -2.97
CA CYS A 23 -14.54 17.26 -2.53
C CYS A 23 -14.05 18.37 -3.49
N TYR A 24 -14.12 18.11 -4.80
CA TYR A 24 -13.61 19.01 -5.82
C TYR A 24 -14.49 20.25 -6.05
N PHE A 25 -15.81 20.10 -6.15
CA PHE A 25 -16.68 21.23 -6.50
C PHE A 25 -17.12 22.05 -5.30
N LEU A 26 -17.26 21.43 -4.12
CA LEU A 26 -17.75 22.11 -2.92
C LEU A 26 -16.63 22.36 -1.90
N SER A 27 -15.92 21.31 -1.48
CA SER A 27 -14.93 21.44 -0.39
C SER A 27 -13.72 22.30 -0.78
N SER A 28 -13.32 22.31 -2.05
CA SER A 28 -12.25 23.18 -2.56
C SER A 28 -12.53 24.69 -2.39
N ARG A 29 -13.81 25.09 -2.40
CA ARG A 29 -14.24 26.49 -2.25
C ARG A 29 -14.11 26.99 -0.82
N LEU A 30 -14.04 26.08 0.16
CA LEU A 30 -13.88 26.44 1.56
C LEU A 30 -12.41 26.78 1.86
N PRO A 31 -12.15 27.70 2.80
CA PRO A 31 -10.78 28.03 3.20
C PRO A 31 -10.08 26.81 3.81
N PRO A 32 -8.74 26.70 3.67
CA PRO A 32 -7.97 25.60 4.24
C PRO A 32 -8.10 25.56 5.77
N GLY A 33 -8.13 24.35 6.33
CA GLY A 33 -8.21 24.11 7.77
C GLY A 33 -9.51 23.43 8.19
N LYS A 34 -10.04 23.82 9.34
CA LYS A 34 -11.11 23.07 10.04
C LYS A 34 -12.41 22.98 9.24
N LEU A 35 -12.82 24.05 8.56
CA LEU A 35 -14.07 24.06 7.80
C LEU A 35 -14.03 23.11 6.61
N ARG A 36 -12.93 23.14 5.84
CA ARG A 36 -12.69 22.18 4.76
C ARG A 36 -12.56 20.76 5.28
N LEU A 37 -11.96 20.54 6.45
CA LEU A 37 -11.91 19.21 7.06
C LEU A 37 -13.30 18.68 7.40
N VAL A 38 -14.15 19.50 8.03
CA VAL A 38 -15.53 19.12 8.39
C VAL A 38 -16.35 18.78 7.15
N SER A 39 -16.21 19.53 6.06
CA SER A 39 -16.93 19.24 4.81
C SER A 39 -16.54 17.93 4.14
N LEU A 40 -15.36 17.39 4.47
CA LEU A 40 -14.85 16.10 3.96
C LEU A 40 -15.30 14.91 4.82
N LEU A 41 -15.71 15.11 6.07
CA LEU A 41 -16.10 14.02 6.98
C LEU A 41 -17.19 13.09 6.41
N PRO A 42 -18.26 13.59 5.75
CA PRO A 42 -19.25 12.71 5.14
C PRO A 42 -18.66 11.81 4.05
N VAL A 43 -17.71 12.34 3.26
CA VAL A 43 -17.03 11.58 2.20
C VAL A 43 -16.07 10.55 2.79
N ILE A 44 -15.33 10.93 3.83
CA ILE A 44 -14.45 9.99 4.56
C ILE A 44 -15.28 8.86 5.15
N TYR A 45 -16.42 9.17 5.79
CA TYR A 45 -17.34 8.16 6.31
C TYR A 45 -17.83 7.23 5.20
N LEU A 46 -18.31 7.79 4.08
CA LEU A 46 -18.73 7.00 2.90
C LEU A 46 -17.61 6.04 2.47
N PHE A 47 -16.37 6.51 2.34
CA PHE A 47 -15.23 5.69 1.92
C PHE A 47 -14.95 4.53 2.88
N THR A 48 -15.24 4.65 4.17
CA THR A 48 -15.12 3.53 5.13
C THR A 48 -16.18 2.44 4.91
N GLN A 49 -17.33 2.77 4.32
CA GLN A 49 -18.40 1.81 4.10
C GLN A 49 -18.25 1.06 2.77
N LEU A 50 -17.71 1.72 1.74
CA LEU A 50 -17.64 1.16 0.38
C LEU A 50 -16.94 -0.21 0.26
N PRO A 51 -15.82 -0.49 0.94
CA PRO A 51 -15.18 -1.80 0.83
C PRO A 51 -16.08 -2.95 1.29
N LEU A 52 -16.99 -2.72 2.24
CA LEU A 52 -17.89 -3.74 2.79
C LEU A 52 -18.94 -4.23 1.79
N LEU A 53 -19.10 -3.54 0.65
CA LEU A 53 -19.98 -3.98 -0.44
C LEU A 53 -19.43 -5.22 -1.17
N PHE A 54 -18.11 -5.46 -1.11
CA PHE A 54 -17.49 -6.61 -1.77
C PHE A 54 -17.59 -7.87 -0.93
N SER A 55 -17.92 -8.98 -1.59
CA SER A 55 -17.98 -10.29 -0.95
C SER A 55 -16.62 -11.00 -0.95
N THR A 56 -15.83 -10.77 -1.99
CA THR A 56 -14.45 -11.25 -2.15
C THR A 56 -13.46 -10.51 -1.27
N VAL A 57 -12.49 -11.23 -0.73
CA VAL A 57 -11.42 -10.68 0.12
C VAL A 57 -10.51 -9.77 -0.70
N HIS A 58 -10.17 -10.15 -1.94
CA HIS A 58 -9.28 -9.35 -2.80
C HIS A 58 -9.87 -7.98 -3.14
N LEU A 59 -11.11 -7.91 -3.63
CA LEU A 59 -11.71 -6.60 -3.96
C LEU A 59 -11.89 -5.74 -2.72
N ARG A 60 -12.28 -6.35 -1.59
CA ARG A 60 -12.44 -5.66 -0.33
C ARG A 60 -11.14 -5.05 0.18
N ILE A 61 -10.04 -5.80 0.23
CA ILE A 61 -8.75 -5.26 0.71
C ILE A 61 -8.18 -4.21 -0.23
N ILE A 62 -8.31 -4.41 -1.55
CA ILE A 62 -7.88 -3.45 -2.57
C ILE A 62 -8.66 -2.14 -2.40
N SER A 63 -9.99 -2.22 -2.31
CA SER A 63 -10.87 -1.06 -2.10
C SER A 63 -10.55 -0.35 -0.78
N ALA A 64 -10.36 -1.09 0.31
CA ALA A 64 -9.99 -0.51 1.61
C ALA A 64 -8.65 0.24 1.54
N PHE A 65 -7.64 -0.33 0.88
CA PHE A 65 -6.36 0.33 0.70
C PHE A 65 -6.47 1.65 -0.09
N PHE A 66 -7.20 1.65 -1.20
CA PHE A 66 -7.32 2.84 -2.06
C PHE A 66 -8.25 3.91 -1.48
N LEU A 67 -9.41 3.54 -0.94
CA LEU A 67 -10.41 4.51 -0.47
C LEU A 67 -10.17 4.90 0.99
N VAL A 68 -10.06 3.91 1.88
CA VAL A 68 -10.00 4.15 3.32
C VAL A 68 -8.64 4.70 3.72
N TRP A 69 -7.56 4.18 3.15
CA TRP A 69 -6.22 4.65 3.48
C TRP A 69 -5.73 5.75 2.54
N LEU A 70 -5.52 5.45 1.26
CA LEU A 70 -4.86 6.37 0.34
C LEU A 70 -5.67 7.65 0.13
N ALA A 71 -6.93 7.54 -0.28
CA ALA A 71 -7.77 8.68 -0.60
C ALA A 71 -8.04 9.53 0.64
N THR A 72 -8.42 8.93 1.77
CA THR A 72 -8.66 9.66 3.02
C THR A 72 -7.45 10.49 3.45
N PHE A 73 -6.25 9.92 3.49
CA PHE A 73 -5.07 10.69 3.91
C PHE A 73 -4.70 11.80 2.93
N LYS A 74 -4.91 11.59 1.62
CA LYS A 74 -4.74 12.66 0.63
C LYS A 74 -5.78 13.77 0.80
N LEU A 75 -7.03 13.42 1.12
CA LEU A 75 -8.08 14.38 1.43
C LEU A 75 -7.80 15.13 2.75
N LEU A 76 -7.22 14.46 3.75
CA LEU A 76 -6.76 15.10 4.98
C LEU A 76 -5.67 16.14 4.68
N LEU A 77 -4.67 15.79 3.87
CA LEU A 77 -3.64 16.76 3.43
C LEU A 77 -4.25 17.92 2.64
N PHE A 78 -5.15 17.62 1.70
CA PHE A 78 -5.91 18.61 0.92
C PHE A 78 -6.71 19.58 1.81
N SER A 79 -7.23 19.10 2.94
CA SER A 79 -7.97 19.93 3.89
C SER A 79 -7.11 21.09 4.44
N PHE A 80 -5.80 20.89 4.54
CA PHE A 80 -4.82 21.87 5.01
C PHE A 80 -3.99 22.51 3.87
N SER A 81 -4.47 22.42 2.63
CA SER A 81 -3.77 22.89 1.43
C SER A 81 -2.37 22.28 1.24
N GLN A 82 -2.23 20.99 1.57
CA GLN A 82 -0.99 20.25 1.37
C GLN A 82 -1.13 19.19 0.28
N GLY A 83 -0.04 19.01 -0.49
CA GLY A 83 0.05 18.01 -1.54
C GLY A 83 -0.55 18.45 -2.87
N PRO A 84 -0.54 17.57 -3.89
CA PRO A 84 -0.88 17.93 -5.27
C PRO A 84 -2.36 18.20 -5.50
N LEU A 85 -3.24 17.80 -4.58
CA LEU A 85 -4.69 18.06 -4.67
C LEU A 85 -5.05 19.52 -4.43
N SER A 86 -4.13 20.32 -3.89
CA SER A 86 -4.36 21.72 -3.54
C SER A 86 -3.96 22.71 -4.64
N ASP A 87 -3.53 22.21 -5.80
CA ASP A 87 -3.26 23.00 -6.99
C ASP A 87 -4.59 23.60 -7.52
N PRO A 88 -4.71 24.94 -7.64
CA PRO A 88 -5.94 25.59 -8.13
C PRO A 88 -6.24 25.30 -9.60
N ASP A 89 -5.21 24.96 -10.41
CA ASP A 89 -5.35 24.70 -11.85
C ASP A 89 -5.59 23.21 -12.16
N LEU A 90 -5.86 22.41 -11.12
CA LEU A 90 -6.08 20.98 -11.26
C LEU A 90 -7.46 20.70 -11.85
N SER A 91 -7.52 20.04 -13.02
CA SER A 91 -8.81 19.62 -13.58
C SER A 91 -9.48 18.55 -12.72
N PHE A 92 -10.82 18.46 -12.78
CA PHE A 92 -11.58 17.46 -12.01
C PHE A 92 -11.09 16.03 -12.22
N LEU A 93 -10.85 15.64 -13.48
CA LEU A 93 -10.36 14.31 -13.82
C LEU A 93 -9.01 14.03 -13.16
N LEU A 94 -8.12 15.02 -13.15
CA LEU A 94 -6.82 14.89 -12.54
C LEU A 94 -6.92 14.86 -11.00
N PHE A 95 -7.83 15.64 -10.42
CA PHE A 95 -8.16 15.56 -8.99
C PHE A 95 -8.66 14.15 -8.63
N LEU A 96 -9.57 13.58 -9.41
CA LEU A 96 -10.10 12.23 -9.23
C LEU A 96 -8.98 11.19 -9.29
N ALA A 97 -8.10 11.27 -10.29
CA ALA A 97 -6.99 10.33 -10.44
C ALA A 97 -5.95 10.47 -9.31
N LEU A 98 -5.54 11.70 -8.96
CA LEU A 98 -4.57 11.93 -7.89
C LEU A 98 -5.11 11.56 -6.52
N SER A 99 -6.40 11.71 -6.27
CA SER A 99 -7.01 11.35 -4.99
C SER A 99 -7.16 9.83 -4.85
N SER A 100 -7.60 9.14 -5.91
CA SER A 100 -7.87 7.69 -5.86
C SER A 100 -6.65 6.80 -6.14
N LEU A 101 -5.64 7.26 -6.89
CA LEU A 101 -4.56 6.40 -7.41
C LEU A 101 -3.15 6.84 -6.97
N PRO A 102 -2.13 5.96 -7.01
CA PRO A 102 -0.77 6.25 -6.55
C PRO A 102 0.09 6.98 -7.59
N ILE A 103 -0.37 8.15 -8.03
CA ILE A 103 0.23 8.87 -9.16
C ILE A 103 1.03 10.08 -8.68
N LYS A 104 2.12 10.38 -9.38
CA LYS A 104 2.84 11.65 -9.30
C LYS A 104 2.86 12.37 -10.64
N LEU A 105 2.69 13.68 -10.57
CA LEU A 105 3.00 14.60 -11.67
C LEU A 105 4.53 14.70 -11.82
N LEU A 106 5.02 14.68 -13.06
CA LEU A 106 6.43 14.91 -13.36
C LEU A 106 6.61 15.89 -14.52
N ASP A 107 7.75 16.58 -14.49
CA ASP A 107 8.09 17.63 -15.44
C ASP A 107 8.96 17.14 -16.63
N ASP A 108 9.57 15.92 -16.61
CA ASP A 108 10.55 15.50 -17.64
C ASP A 108 10.22 14.17 -18.39
N PRO A 109 10.10 14.18 -19.75
CA PRO A 109 9.61 13.05 -20.56
C PRO A 109 10.63 12.02 -21.10
N ILE A 110 11.93 12.33 -21.25
CA ILE A 110 12.84 11.52 -22.10
C ILE A 110 13.32 10.22 -21.43
N ARG A 111 13.46 10.20 -20.10
CA ARG A 111 13.96 9.04 -19.32
C ARG A 111 12.97 7.87 -19.24
N THR A 112 11.72 8.08 -19.63
CA THR A 112 10.57 7.23 -19.29
C THR A 112 10.41 6.00 -20.18
N ARG A 113 10.80 6.06 -21.46
CA ARG A 113 10.50 5.00 -22.47
C ARG A 113 11.37 3.75 -22.35
N ARG A 114 12.67 3.88 -22.08
CA ARG A 114 13.59 2.72 -21.91
C ARG A 114 13.33 1.96 -20.60
N LEU A 115 12.81 2.67 -19.60
CA LEU A 115 12.47 2.09 -18.30
C LEU A 115 11.18 1.25 -18.33
N SER A 116 10.34 1.37 -19.36
CA SER A 116 9.05 0.66 -19.41
C SER A 116 9.18 -0.81 -19.82
N LEU A 117 10.03 -1.15 -20.80
CA LEU A 117 10.19 -2.54 -21.28
C LEU A 117 10.78 -3.47 -20.21
N LEU A 118 11.82 -3.04 -19.50
CA LEU A 118 12.41 -3.81 -18.39
C LEU A 118 11.41 -4.02 -17.24
N LYS A 119 10.55 -3.02 -16.99
CA LYS A 119 9.48 -3.14 -16.00
C LYS A 119 8.42 -4.13 -16.44
N ILE A 120 7.96 -4.09 -17.71
CA ILE A 120 7.00 -5.05 -18.24
C ILE A 120 7.55 -6.46 -18.06
N PHE A 121 8.78 -6.73 -18.50
CA PHE A 121 9.41 -8.05 -18.33
C PHE A 121 9.50 -8.47 -16.85
N SER A 122 9.89 -7.56 -15.95
CA SER A 122 9.94 -7.84 -14.51
C SER A 122 8.57 -8.21 -13.93
N TYR A 123 7.51 -7.50 -14.32
CA TYR A 123 6.14 -7.80 -13.88
C TYR A 123 5.61 -9.10 -14.49
N THR A 124 5.94 -9.41 -15.75
CA THR A 124 5.63 -10.71 -16.38
C THR A 124 6.28 -11.85 -15.58
N LEU A 125 7.55 -11.72 -15.20
CA LEU A 125 8.24 -12.73 -14.40
C LEU A 125 7.60 -12.88 -13.00
N LYS A 126 7.25 -11.77 -12.33
CA LYS A 126 6.55 -11.80 -11.04
C LYS A 126 5.19 -12.47 -11.15
N PHE A 127 4.45 -12.19 -12.20
CA PHE A 127 3.16 -12.82 -12.46
C PHE A 127 3.32 -14.33 -12.70
N ALA A 128 4.28 -14.74 -13.53
CA ALA A 128 4.60 -16.16 -13.73
C ALA A 128 4.98 -16.86 -12.42
N LEU A 129 5.81 -16.23 -11.58
CA LEU A 129 6.18 -16.75 -10.26
C LEU A 129 4.96 -16.88 -9.34
N LEU A 130 4.07 -15.87 -9.32
CA LEU A 130 2.84 -15.93 -8.53
C LEU A 130 1.93 -17.07 -9.00
N THR A 131 1.79 -17.28 -10.31
CA THR A 131 1.05 -18.41 -10.89
C THR A 131 1.63 -19.75 -10.43
N VAL A 132 2.95 -19.92 -10.46
CA VAL A 132 3.61 -21.14 -9.96
C VAL A 132 3.30 -21.37 -8.49
N ILE A 133 3.36 -20.32 -7.65
CA ILE A 133 3.01 -20.42 -6.22
C ILE A 133 1.55 -20.81 -6.04
N ILE A 134 0.63 -20.22 -6.81
CA ILE A 134 -0.80 -20.56 -6.69
C ILE A 134 -1.04 -22.02 -7.05
N SER A 135 -0.39 -22.53 -8.10
CA SER A 135 -0.50 -23.92 -8.55
C SER A 135 0.05 -24.95 -7.55
N THR A 136 0.89 -24.56 -6.58
CA THR A 136 1.39 -25.48 -5.55
C THR A 136 0.48 -25.57 -4.33
N TYR A 137 -0.45 -24.64 -4.13
CA TYR A 137 -1.33 -24.63 -2.96
C TYR A 137 -2.26 -25.85 -2.77
N PRO A 138 -2.67 -26.61 -3.79
CA PRO A 138 -3.37 -27.88 -3.58
C PRO A 138 -2.55 -28.90 -2.77
N ARG A 139 -1.21 -28.84 -2.86
CA ARG A 139 -0.26 -29.71 -2.13
C ARG A 139 0.30 -29.05 -0.86
N ARG A 140 -0.33 -28.00 -0.35
CA ARG A 140 0.20 -27.22 0.79
C ARG A 140 0.37 -28.03 2.07
N TYR A 141 -0.42 -29.09 2.26
CA TYR A 141 -0.37 -29.94 3.45
C TYR A 141 0.87 -30.83 3.49
N ASP A 142 1.56 -31.01 2.37
CA ASP A 142 2.79 -31.80 2.26
C ASP A 142 4.03 -30.98 2.71
N TYR A 143 3.88 -29.66 2.84
CA TYR A 143 4.98 -28.76 3.15
C TYR A 143 5.16 -28.55 4.65
N HIS A 144 6.41 -28.39 5.08
CA HIS A 144 6.70 -27.96 6.45
C HIS A 144 6.10 -26.58 6.72
N TRP A 145 5.50 -26.39 7.90
CA TRP A 145 4.80 -25.16 8.30
C TRP A 145 5.63 -23.88 8.08
N THR A 146 6.90 -23.87 8.49
CA THR A 146 7.78 -22.70 8.31
C THR A 146 7.98 -22.33 6.84
N PHE A 147 8.08 -23.35 5.96
CA PHE A 147 8.21 -23.12 4.53
C PHE A 147 6.90 -22.54 3.96
N LEU A 148 5.76 -23.08 4.39
CA LEU A 148 4.45 -22.57 3.97
C LEU A 148 4.24 -21.10 4.36
N LEU A 149 4.64 -20.69 5.57
CA LEU A 149 4.60 -19.29 5.99
C LEU A 149 5.47 -18.38 5.12
N LEU A 150 6.65 -18.87 4.69
CA LEU A 150 7.52 -18.13 3.79
C LEU A 150 6.85 -17.98 2.41
N VAL A 151 6.23 -19.04 1.89
CA VAL A 151 5.47 -19.01 0.64
C VAL A 151 4.31 -18.01 0.73
N TYR A 152 3.57 -17.96 1.84
CA TYR A 152 2.52 -16.96 2.06
C TYR A 152 3.06 -15.52 2.07
N GLY A 153 4.22 -15.29 2.70
CA GLY A 153 4.88 -13.98 2.68
C GLY A 153 5.26 -13.55 1.26
N VAL A 154 5.83 -14.46 0.47
CA VAL A 154 6.19 -14.20 -0.93
C VAL A 154 4.95 -13.96 -1.79
N HIS A 155 3.90 -14.77 -1.63
CA HIS A 155 2.63 -14.58 -2.30
C HIS A 155 2.05 -13.19 -2.02
N LEU A 156 1.97 -12.79 -0.74
CA LEU A 156 1.43 -11.49 -0.35
C LEU A 156 2.22 -10.34 -0.97
N TYR A 157 3.56 -10.43 -0.92
CA TYR A 157 4.43 -9.43 -1.55
C TYR A 157 4.19 -9.32 -3.06
N LEU A 158 4.18 -10.46 -3.77
CA LEU A 158 3.97 -10.49 -5.22
C LEU A 158 2.58 -9.97 -5.59
N ALA A 159 1.53 -10.38 -4.87
CA ALA A 159 0.16 -9.96 -5.10
C ALA A 159 0.02 -8.44 -4.96
N ILE A 160 0.52 -7.85 -3.87
CA ILE A 160 0.49 -6.39 -3.67
C ILE A 160 1.26 -5.67 -4.78
N ASP A 161 2.46 -6.15 -5.11
CA ASP A 161 3.31 -5.48 -6.09
C ASP A 161 2.75 -5.57 -7.52
N ILE A 162 2.12 -6.69 -7.88
CA ILE A 162 1.44 -6.88 -9.17
C ILE A 162 0.18 -6.02 -9.26
N VAL A 163 -0.68 -6.01 -8.23
CA VAL A 163 -1.91 -5.18 -8.22
C VAL A 163 -1.56 -3.70 -8.38
N LEU A 164 -0.59 -3.22 -7.60
CA LEU A 164 -0.17 -1.82 -7.70
C LEU A 164 0.54 -1.53 -9.02
N GLY A 165 1.37 -2.46 -9.52
CA GLY A 165 1.98 -2.40 -10.85
C GLY A 165 0.96 -2.33 -11.98
N PHE A 166 -0.13 -3.08 -11.90
CA PHE A 166 -1.22 -3.06 -12.88
C PHE A 166 -1.97 -1.73 -12.86
N VAL A 167 -2.34 -1.26 -11.66
CA VAL A 167 -2.96 0.08 -11.50
C VAL A 167 -2.06 1.17 -12.07
N SER A 168 -0.75 1.05 -11.86
CA SER A 168 0.27 1.95 -12.45
C SER A 168 0.18 2.00 -13.96
N PHE A 169 0.12 0.81 -14.57
CA PHE A 169 0.17 0.63 -16.00
C PHE A 169 -1.06 1.27 -16.62
N VAL A 170 -2.26 0.87 -16.17
CA VAL A 170 -3.54 1.44 -16.64
C VAL A 170 -3.51 2.97 -16.54
N THR A 171 -3.11 3.50 -15.39
CA THR A 171 -3.00 4.94 -15.16
C THR A 171 -2.08 5.65 -16.16
N LEU A 172 -0.88 5.11 -16.38
CA LEU A 172 0.13 5.74 -17.23
C LEU A 172 -0.30 5.79 -18.70
N PHE A 173 -1.07 4.80 -19.16
CA PHE A 173 -1.56 4.76 -20.54
C PHE A 173 -2.86 5.54 -20.74
N SER A 174 -3.76 5.57 -19.74
CA SER A 174 -5.08 6.20 -19.88
C SER A 174 -5.10 7.71 -19.62
N ILE A 175 -4.31 8.23 -18.68
CA ILE A 175 -4.43 9.63 -18.22
C ILE A 175 -3.73 10.66 -19.12
N PRO A 176 -2.51 10.42 -19.65
CA PRO A 176 -1.87 11.39 -20.56
C PRO A 176 -2.69 11.66 -21.82
N ILE A 177 -3.46 10.67 -22.28
CA ILE A 177 -4.39 10.80 -23.42
C ILE A 177 -5.51 11.80 -23.09
N LEU A 178 -5.88 11.93 -21.82
CA LEU A 178 -7.09 12.65 -21.39
C LEU A 178 -6.81 14.01 -20.73
N ALA A 179 -5.58 14.26 -20.25
CA ALA A 179 -5.24 15.45 -19.46
C ALA A 179 -4.06 16.28 -19.98
N GLY A 180 -3.39 15.88 -21.08
CA GLY A 180 -2.27 16.63 -21.68
C GLY A 180 -1.00 16.75 -20.82
N LYS A 181 -1.05 16.38 -19.53
CA LYS A 181 0.08 16.32 -18.59
C LYS A 181 0.68 14.91 -18.58
N LYS A 182 1.99 14.80 -18.39
CA LYS A 182 2.70 13.51 -18.30
C LYS A 182 2.79 13.08 -16.84
N PHE A 183 2.45 11.82 -16.58
CA PHE A 183 2.43 11.22 -15.26
C PHE A 183 3.57 10.21 -15.14
N GLN A 184 4.08 9.99 -13.93
CA GLN A 184 4.71 8.71 -13.62
C GLN A 184 4.07 8.10 -12.39
N PHE A 185 4.02 6.77 -12.43
CA PHE A 185 3.69 5.99 -11.27
C PHE A 185 4.83 6.00 -10.26
N GLU A 186 4.46 6.12 -8.99
CA GLU A 186 5.39 5.96 -7.90
C GLU A 186 5.71 4.48 -7.67
N PRO A 187 6.96 4.01 -7.84
CA PRO A 187 7.30 2.61 -7.57
C PRO A 187 6.83 2.22 -6.16
N HIS A 188 5.96 1.22 -6.07
CA HIS A 188 5.41 0.74 -4.79
C HIS A 188 6.55 0.30 -3.86
N SER A 189 7.50 -0.45 -4.40
CA SER A 189 8.70 -0.87 -3.70
C SER A 189 9.95 -0.66 -4.56
N SER A 190 11.07 -0.39 -3.89
CA SER A 190 12.42 -0.60 -4.43
C SER A 190 12.96 -1.87 -3.79
N PRO A 191 13.69 -2.75 -4.51
CA PRO A 191 14.09 -4.08 -4.04
C PRO A 191 14.31 -4.18 -2.52
N PRO A 192 13.30 -4.67 -1.74
CA PRO A 192 13.31 -4.56 -0.29
C PRO A 192 14.34 -5.50 0.36
N TYR A 193 14.67 -6.59 -0.34
CA TYR A 193 15.69 -7.55 0.02
C TYR A 193 17.13 -7.02 -0.09
N LEU A 194 17.35 -5.85 -0.70
CA LEU A 194 18.66 -5.17 -0.74
C LEU A 194 18.83 -4.12 0.35
N THR A 195 18.02 -4.20 1.40
CA THR A 195 18.07 -3.24 2.51
C THR A 195 19.38 -3.32 3.28
N THR A 196 19.87 -2.18 3.76
CA THR A 196 21.08 -2.10 4.60
C THR A 196 20.77 -1.88 6.08
N SER A 197 19.51 -1.62 6.42
CA SER A 197 19.05 -1.34 7.78
C SER A 197 17.51 -1.26 7.87
N LEU A 198 16.92 -1.21 9.07
CA LEU A 198 15.47 -1.05 9.21
C LEU A 198 15.01 0.32 8.70
N GLN A 199 15.82 1.36 8.93
CA GLN A 199 15.57 2.69 8.38
C GLN A 199 15.53 2.68 6.84
N ASP A 200 16.44 1.93 6.20
CA ASP A 200 16.49 1.81 4.73
C ASP A 200 15.31 0.99 4.20
N PHE A 201 14.95 -0.09 4.91
CA PHE A 201 13.81 -0.93 4.57
C PHE A 201 12.50 -0.13 4.58
N TRP A 202 12.12 0.44 5.73
CA TRP A 202 10.84 1.14 5.89
C TRP A 202 10.81 2.52 5.24
N GLY A 203 11.95 3.21 5.17
CA GLY A 203 12.01 4.59 4.68
C GLY A 203 12.16 4.73 3.17
N LYS A 204 12.82 3.76 2.50
CA LYS A 204 13.26 3.93 1.11
C LYS A 204 12.92 2.77 0.18
N ARG A 205 12.48 1.62 0.71
CA ARG A 205 12.35 0.40 -0.09
C ARG A 205 10.97 -0.23 -0.02
N TRP A 206 10.40 -0.34 1.17
CA TRP A 206 9.09 -0.91 1.39
C TRP A 206 8.00 0.14 1.31
N ASN A 207 6.93 -0.16 0.54
CA ASN A 207 5.70 0.61 0.44
C ASN A 207 5.91 2.14 0.46
N LEU A 208 6.65 2.63 -0.54
CA LEU A 208 7.01 4.04 -0.65
C LEU A 208 5.79 4.96 -0.68
N MET A 209 4.69 4.45 -1.24
CA MET A 209 3.41 5.16 -1.28
C MET A 209 2.91 5.51 0.13
N VAL A 210 2.87 4.54 1.04
CA VAL A 210 2.46 4.78 2.43
C VAL A 210 3.47 5.69 3.14
N THR A 211 4.76 5.46 2.96
CA THR A 211 5.80 6.31 3.56
C THR A 211 5.67 7.77 3.15
N ARG A 212 5.41 8.05 1.87
CA ARG A 212 5.22 9.41 1.36
C ARG A 212 3.89 10.05 1.76
N LEU A 213 2.91 9.25 2.13
CA LEU A 213 1.63 9.72 2.66
C LEU A 213 1.73 10.07 4.15
N LEU A 214 2.32 9.17 4.93
CA LEU A 214 2.53 9.36 6.37
C LEU A 214 3.59 10.42 6.69
N HIS A 215 4.57 10.62 5.81
CA HIS A 215 5.63 11.60 6.05
C HIS A 215 5.09 13.04 6.26
N PRO A 216 4.34 13.64 5.31
CA PRO A 216 3.73 14.95 5.52
C PRO A 216 2.54 14.91 6.49
N ALA A 217 1.74 13.83 6.50
CA ALA A 217 0.52 13.78 7.31
C ALA A 217 0.78 13.57 8.82
N VAL A 218 1.87 12.88 9.18
CA VAL A 218 2.12 12.44 10.57
C VAL A 218 3.55 12.78 10.99
N TYR A 219 4.56 12.33 10.25
CA TYR A 219 5.95 12.45 10.68
C TYR A 219 6.39 13.90 10.84
N VAL A 220 6.22 14.73 9.81
CA VAL A 220 6.60 16.15 9.81
C VAL A 220 5.94 16.92 10.96
N PRO A 221 4.60 16.91 11.12
CA PRO A 221 3.96 17.65 12.19
C PRO A 221 4.34 17.13 13.59
N VAL A 222 4.42 15.82 13.82
CA VAL A 222 4.82 15.33 15.15
C VAL A 222 6.29 15.64 15.44
N LYS A 223 7.17 15.52 14.43
CA LYS A 223 8.58 15.84 14.55
C LYS A 223 8.82 17.30 14.92
N SER A 224 8.06 18.25 14.37
CA SER A 224 8.26 19.67 14.67
C SER A 224 7.99 20.01 16.14
N TYR A 225 7.13 19.26 16.82
CA TYR A 225 6.82 19.49 18.23
C TYR A 225 7.61 18.60 19.20
N LEU A 226 7.81 17.32 18.86
CA LEU A 226 8.32 16.29 19.79
C LEU A 226 9.65 15.66 19.36
N GLY A 227 10.21 16.08 18.22
CA GLY A 227 11.50 15.62 17.73
C GLY A 227 11.45 14.33 16.88
N HIS A 228 12.64 13.88 16.45
CA HIS A 228 12.78 12.86 15.41
C HIS A 228 12.22 11.49 15.82
N SER A 229 12.51 11.04 17.04
CA SER A 229 12.08 9.72 17.52
C SER A 229 10.56 9.64 17.65
N ALA A 230 9.94 10.68 18.21
CA ALA A 230 8.49 10.78 18.34
C ALA A 230 7.79 10.79 16.97
N GLY A 231 8.34 11.55 16.00
CA GLY A 231 7.82 11.55 14.63
C GLY A 231 7.92 10.19 13.95
N THR A 232 9.01 9.45 14.16
CA THR A 232 9.15 8.09 13.62
C THR A 232 8.15 7.14 14.28
N ILE A 233 8.09 7.08 15.61
CA ILE A 233 7.18 6.19 16.33
C ILE A 233 5.72 6.49 15.96
N SER A 234 5.32 7.76 15.88
CA SER A 234 3.95 8.13 15.53
C SER A 234 3.56 7.70 14.11
N ALA A 235 4.47 7.83 13.14
CA ALA A 235 4.22 7.35 11.77
C ALA A 235 4.00 5.82 11.75
N PHE A 236 4.79 5.07 12.52
CA PHE A 236 4.60 3.62 12.66
C PHE A 236 3.29 3.26 13.38
N MET A 237 2.92 3.99 14.44
CA MET A 237 1.64 3.77 15.14
C MET A 237 0.43 4.04 14.25
N VAL A 238 0.45 5.13 13.47
CA VAL A 238 -0.63 5.41 12.50
C VAL A 238 -0.65 4.35 11.40
N SER A 239 0.51 3.90 10.92
CA SER A 239 0.59 2.76 10.00
C SER A 239 -0.03 1.50 10.62
N GLY A 240 0.29 1.18 11.88
CA GLY A 240 -0.26 0.04 12.60
C GLY A 240 -1.78 0.11 12.75
N ALA A 241 -2.32 1.29 13.11
CA ALA A 241 -3.77 1.52 13.18
C ALA A 241 -4.44 1.26 11.83
N MET A 242 -3.86 1.75 10.74
CA MET A 242 -4.41 1.53 9.40
C MET A 242 -4.34 0.06 9.00
N HIS A 243 -3.31 -0.69 9.40
CA HIS A 243 -3.27 -2.12 9.14
C HIS A 243 -4.27 -2.91 9.98
N GLU A 244 -4.55 -2.54 11.23
CA GLU A 244 -5.66 -3.12 12.01
C GLU A 244 -7.00 -2.88 11.30
N VAL A 245 -7.21 -1.69 10.74
CA VAL A 245 -8.39 -1.38 9.92
C VAL A 245 -8.45 -2.26 8.66
N LEU A 246 -7.33 -2.43 7.93
CA LEU A 246 -7.29 -3.32 6.77
C LEU A 246 -7.57 -4.78 7.16
N PHE A 247 -7.02 -5.24 8.29
CA PHE A 247 -7.27 -6.58 8.81
C PHE A 247 -8.73 -6.77 9.23
N TYR A 248 -9.37 -5.73 9.78
CA TYR A 248 -10.81 -5.74 10.02
C TYR A 248 -11.59 -5.98 8.73
N TYR A 249 -11.27 -5.28 7.62
CA TYR A 249 -11.96 -5.52 6.34
C TYR A 249 -11.75 -6.96 5.84
N VAL A 250 -10.53 -7.48 5.96
CA VAL A 250 -10.19 -8.82 5.45
C VAL A 250 -10.81 -9.94 6.29
N THR A 251 -10.77 -9.81 7.62
CA THR A 251 -11.24 -10.84 8.55
C THR A 251 -12.72 -10.71 8.90
N CYS A 252 -13.29 -9.51 8.77
CA CYS A 252 -14.58 -9.11 9.35
C CYS A 252 -14.67 -9.40 10.86
N ARG A 253 -13.55 -9.33 11.57
CA ARG A 253 -13.46 -9.53 13.02
C ARG A 253 -12.85 -8.31 13.69
N THR A 254 -13.14 -8.15 14.98
CA THR A 254 -12.59 -7.07 15.79
C THR A 254 -11.05 -7.10 15.78
N PRO A 255 -10.38 -5.95 15.61
CA PRO A 255 -8.93 -5.81 15.75
C PRO A 255 -8.41 -6.45 17.04
N THR A 256 -7.32 -7.21 16.97
CA THR A 256 -6.69 -7.85 18.13
C THR A 256 -5.54 -7.02 18.70
N GLY A 257 -5.00 -6.07 17.91
CA GLY A 257 -3.82 -5.28 18.29
C GLY A 257 -2.50 -5.97 17.98
N GLU A 258 -2.49 -7.23 17.51
CA GLU A 258 -1.27 -7.97 17.17
C GLU A 258 -0.48 -7.24 16.06
N VAL A 259 -1.18 -6.74 15.04
CA VAL A 259 -0.56 -6.03 13.92
C VAL A 259 -0.10 -4.63 14.35
N MET A 260 -0.86 -3.96 15.23
CA MET A 260 -0.39 -2.74 15.86
C MET A 260 0.93 -2.96 16.63
N CYS A 261 1.04 -4.05 17.39
CA CYS A 261 2.27 -4.41 18.10
C CYS A 261 3.44 -4.64 17.14
N PHE A 262 3.22 -5.28 15.99
CA PHE A 262 4.24 -5.44 14.95
C PHE A 262 4.81 -4.08 14.52
N PHE A 263 3.95 -3.13 14.15
CA PHE A 263 4.41 -1.81 13.69
C PHE A 263 5.02 -0.99 14.82
N ALA A 264 4.50 -1.09 16.05
CA ALA A 264 5.08 -0.42 17.21
C ALA A 264 6.52 -0.90 17.47
N LEU A 265 6.75 -2.22 17.45
CA LEU A 265 8.09 -2.81 17.57
C LEU A 265 9.03 -2.31 16.47
N GLN A 266 8.60 -2.36 15.22
CA GLN A 266 9.38 -1.88 14.07
C GLN A 266 9.71 -0.38 14.18
N GLY A 267 8.76 0.42 14.68
CA GLY A 267 8.93 1.86 14.88
C GLY A 267 9.94 2.18 15.97
N VAL A 268 9.87 1.48 17.11
CA VAL A 268 10.85 1.62 18.21
C VAL A 268 12.24 1.20 17.73
N CYS A 269 12.37 0.02 17.10
CA CYS A 269 13.65 -0.45 16.58
C CYS A 269 14.26 0.54 15.57
N THR A 270 13.44 1.06 14.65
CA THR A 270 13.88 2.05 13.66
C THR A 270 14.31 3.37 14.33
N ALA A 271 13.56 3.86 15.32
CA ALA A 271 13.91 5.07 16.05
C ALA A 271 15.21 4.92 16.86
N VAL A 272 15.41 3.78 17.53
CA VAL A 272 16.65 3.42 18.23
C VAL A 272 17.82 3.36 17.27
N GLU A 273 17.65 2.73 16.11
CA GLU A 273 18.69 2.63 15.08
C GLU A 273 19.11 4.01 14.55
N ILE A 274 18.14 4.90 14.28
CA ILE A 274 18.40 6.30 13.88
C ILE A 274 19.16 7.06 14.98
N GLY A 275 18.74 6.89 16.24
CA GLY A 275 19.39 7.49 17.40
C GLY A 275 20.83 7.01 17.57
N ALA A 276 21.07 5.70 17.49
CA ALA A 276 22.39 5.09 17.58
C ALA A 276 23.31 5.59 16.46
N LYS A 277 22.85 5.57 15.20
CA LYS A 277 23.60 6.14 14.06
C LYS A 277 24.00 7.59 14.29
N LYS A 278 23.10 8.41 14.85
CA LYS A 278 23.37 9.83 15.14
C LYS A 278 24.41 10.01 16.25
N ILE A 279 24.36 9.21 17.32
CA ILE A 279 25.29 9.31 18.46
C ILE A 279 26.67 8.78 18.08
N LEU A 280 26.74 7.58 17.49
CA LEU A 280 27.99 6.95 17.09
C LEU A 280 28.65 7.64 15.89
N GLY A 281 27.86 8.15 14.95
CA GLY A 281 28.34 8.96 13.83
C GLY A 281 29.03 10.25 14.28
N ARG A 282 28.53 10.89 15.35
CA ARG A 282 29.15 12.07 15.97
C ARG A 282 30.44 11.75 16.74
N ARG A 283 30.60 10.53 17.25
CA ARG A 283 31.72 10.17 18.12
C ARG A 283 32.92 9.59 17.38
N LYS A 284 32.75 8.66 16.43
CA LYS A 284 33.90 7.97 15.78
C LYS A 284 33.65 7.46 14.34
N GLY A 285 32.68 8.02 13.61
CA GLY A 285 32.41 7.61 12.22
C GLY A 285 31.79 6.22 12.13
N TRP A 286 30.45 6.18 12.15
CA TRP A 286 29.68 4.94 11.97
C TRP A 286 30.08 4.26 10.65
N LYS A 287 30.73 3.09 10.74
CA LYS A 287 30.96 2.22 9.58
C LYS A 287 29.74 1.32 9.41
N ALA A 288 28.98 1.54 8.34
CA ALA A 288 27.85 0.69 8.02
C ALA A 288 28.32 -0.75 7.80
N LEU A 289 27.53 -1.74 8.27
CA LEU A 289 27.79 -3.12 7.91
C LEU A 289 27.77 -3.28 6.38
N PRO A 290 28.60 -4.15 5.80
CA PRO A 290 28.50 -4.51 4.40
C PRO A 290 27.08 -4.99 4.06
N THR A 291 26.55 -4.57 2.91
CA THR A 291 25.19 -4.90 2.47
C THR A 291 24.91 -6.40 2.51
N VAL A 292 25.91 -7.22 2.19
CA VAL A 292 25.82 -8.69 2.20
C VAL A 292 25.48 -9.26 3.58
N ALA A 293 25.90 -8.61 4.66
CA ALA A 293 25.58 -9.02 6.03
C ALA A 293 24.33 -8.29 6.57
N ALA A 294 24.18 -7.01 6.26
CA ALA A 294 23.09 -6.18 6.79
C ALA A 294 21.72 -6.55 6.19
N ALA A 295 21.68 -6.89 4.89
CA ALA A 295 20.46 -7.26 4.19
C ALA A 295 19.79 -8.52 4.74
N PRO A 296 20.47 -9.69 4.82
CA PRO A 296 19.84 -10.89 5.36
C PRO A 296 19.43 -10.71 6.81
N LEU A 297 20.21 -10.01 7.63
CA LEU A 297 19.87 -9.75 9.04
C LEU A 297 18.57 -8.93 9.17
N THR A 298 18.46 -7.85 8.38
CA THR A 298 17.28 -6.98 8.41
C THR A 298 16.05 -7.70 7.89
N VAL A 299 16.19 -8.43 6.77
CA VAL A 299 15.09 -9.21 6.17
C VAL A 299 14.65 -10.30 7.14
N LEU A 300 15.59 -11.04 7.74
CA LEU A 300 15.28 -12.07 8.73
C LEU A 300 14.54 -11.49 9.93
N PHE A 301 14.99 -10.36 10.48
CA PHE A 301 14.32 -9.69 11.58
C PHE A 301 12.86 -9.31 11.23
N VAL A 302 12.63 -8.74 10.04
CA VAL A 302 11.29 -8.40 9.56
C VAL A 302 10.43 -9.66 9.37
N LEU A 303 10.99 -10.72 8.78
CA LEU A 303 10.26 -11.97 8.55
C LEU A 303 9.87 -12.66 9.87
N VAL A 304 10.81 -12.77 10.82
CA VAL A 304 10.55 -13.40 12.12
C VAL A 304 9.49 -12.62 12.89
N THR A 305 9.60 -11.29 12.94
CA THR A 305 8.59 -10.46 13.62
C THR A 305 7.25 -10.47 12.90
N ALA A 306 7.21 -10.56 11.57
CA ALA A 306 5.97 -10.68 10.81
C ALA A 306 5.30 -12.05 11.02
N GLN A 307 6.07 -13.14 11.06
CA GLN A 307 5.57 -14.47 11.40
C GLN A 307 4.99 -14.51 12.81
N TRP A 308 5.58 -13.76 13.75
CA TRP A 308 5.13 -13.73 15.13
C TRP A 308 3.91 -12.84 15.37
N LEU A 309 3.83 -11.65 14.76
CA LEU A 309 2.85 -10.62 15.12
C LEU A 309 1.90 -10.22 13.98
N PHE A 310 2.21 -10.55 12.72
CA PHE A 310 1.43 -10.11 11.56
C PHE A 310 0.60 -11.24 10.95
N LEU A 311 1.20 -12.41 10.73
CA LEU A 311 0.53 -13.55 10.09
C LEU A 311 -0.50 -14.30 10.97
N PRO A 312 -0.33 -14.45 12.30
CA PRO A 312 -1.22 -15.30 13.09
C PRO A 312 -2.71 -14.91 13.03
N GLN A 313 -3.01 -13.61 12.97
CA GLN A 313 -4.39 -13.13 12.86
C GLN A 313 -5.05 -13.53 11.53
N LEU A 314 -4.30 -13.58 10.43
CA LEU A 314 -4.81 -14.02 9.13
C LEU A 314 -5.14 -15.51 9.15
N LEU A 315 -4.21 -16.31 9.68
CA LEU A 315 -4.32 -17.77 9.75
C LEU A 315 -5.43 -18.22 10.70
N ARG A 316 -5.55 -17.59 11.88
CA ARG A 316 -6.61 -17.88 12.86
C ARG A 316 -8.01 -17.66 12.29
N ASN A 317 -8.15 -16.71 11.37
CA ASN A 317 -9.42 -16.37 10.74
C ASN A 317 -9.62 -17.04 9.36
N LYS A 318 -8.74 -17.98 8.98
CA LYS A 318 -8.79 -18.71 7.71
C LYS A 318 -8.82 -17.80 6.48
N VAL A 319 -8.19 -16.64 6.59
CA VAL A 319 -8.10 -15.68 5.48
C VAL A 319 -7.25 -16.25 4.36
N ASP A 320 -6.18 -16.95 4.72
CA ASP A 320 -5.30 -17.67 3.81
C ASP A 320 -6.08 -18.67 2.94
N GLU A 321 -6.98 -19.47 3.52
CA GLU A 321 -7.83 -20.39 2.76
C GLU A 321 -8.69 -19.65 1.73
N ARG A 322 -9.29 -18.51 2.11
CA ARG A 322 -10.12 -17.67 1.21
C ARG A 322 -9.29 -17.04 0.11
N VAL A 323 -8.13 -16.48 0.43
CA VAL A 323 -7.22 -15.86 -0.53
C VAL A 323 -6.71 -16.88 -1.53
N ILE A 324 -6.34 -18.08 -1.07
CA ILE A 324 -5.93 -19.19 -1.96
C ILE A 324 -7.08 -19.57 -2.89
N TYR A 325 -8.28 -19.78 -2.34
CA TYR A 325 -9.45 -20.13 -3.13
C TYR A 325 -9.76 -19.09 -4.22
N GLU A 326 -9.88 -17.81 -3.84
CA GLU A 326 -10.13 -16.72 -4.79
C GLU A 326 -9.00 -16.61 -5.84
N SER A 327 -7.74 -16.79 -5.44
CA SER A 327 -6.59 -16.77 -6.37
C SER A 327 -6.65 -17.92 -7.38
N THR A 328 -7.03 -19.13 -6.94
CA THR A 328 -7.18 -20.29 -7.84
C THR A 328 -8.32 -20.08 -8.84
N VAL A 329 -9.46 -19.54 -8.40
CA VAL A 329 -10.60 -19.23 -9.29
C VAL A 329 -10.21 -18.18 -10.35
N ILE A 330 -9.48 -17.13 -9.96
CA ILE A 330 -8.99 -16.11 -10.90
C ILE A 330 -8.03 -16.74 -11.91
N LEU A 331 -7.12 -17.60 -11.46
CA LEU A 331 -6.16 -18.27 -12.33
C LEU A 331 -6.85 -19.19 -13.34
N ASP A 332 -7.82 -19.99 -12.89
CA ASP A 332 -8.55 -20.90 -13.78
C ASP A 332 -9.39 -20.14 -14.81
N ALA A 333 -10.06 -19.05 -14.40
CA ALA A 333 -10.75 -18.15 -15.34
C ALA A 333 -9.79 -17.56 -16.38
N ALA A 334 -8.57 -17.17 -15.96
CA ALA A 334 -7.55 -16.67 -16.88
C ALA A 334 -7.08 -17.74 -17.87
N LYS A 335 -6.91 -19.00 -17.42
CA LYS A 335 -6.57 -20.14 -18.30
C LYS A 335 -7.64 -20.37 -19.35
N THR A 336 -8.92 -20.36 -18.96
CA THR A 336 -10.05 -20.54 -19.90
C THR A 336 -10.07 -19.44 -20.96
N VAL A 337 -9.83 -18.18 -20.58
CA VAL A 337 -9.79 -17.05 -21.52
C VAL A 337 -8.58 -17.13 -22.46
N LEU A 338 -7.43 -17.60 -21.97
CA LEU A 338 -6.20 -17.69 -22.75
C LEU A 338 -6.09 -18.98 -23.58
N GLY A 339 -6.94 -19.97 -23.34
CA GLY A 339 -6.90 -21.27 -24.04
C GLY A 339 -5.63 -22.08 -23.72
N VAL A 340 -5.05 -21.90 -22.53
CA VAL A 340 -3.82 -22.57 -22.11
C VAL A 340 -4.10 -23.50 -20.93
N ASP A 341 -4.02 -24.81 -21.18
CA ASP A 341 -3.91 -25.82 -20.13
C ASP A 341 -2.42 -25.93 -19.72
N LEU A 342 -2.08 -25.39 -18.55
CA LEU A 342 -0.73 -25.41 -17.97
C LEU A 342 -0.57 -26.57 -16.98
#